data_AF-A0A928BU32-F1
#
_entry.id   AF-A0A928BU32-F1
#
_cell.length_a   1.000
_cell.length_b   1.000
_cell.length_c   1.000
_cell.angle_alpha   90.00
_cell.angle_beta   90.00
_cell.angle_gamma   90.00
#
_symmetry.space_group_name_H-M   'P 1'
#
loop_
_entity.id
_entity.type
_entity.pdbx_description
1 polymer ?
#
loop_
_entity_poly.entity_id
_entity_poly.type
_entity_poly.pdbx_seq_one_letter_code
_entity_poly.pdbx_strand_id
1 'polypeptide(L)'
;MKKIILSLILSAPLAASAQITGDGYYRVKNNASERYITITDDIVGEVNMSSTTADLSNITTWRGFDYVKSNPASVIYIEAVGNKYNLKGQGTSIYDISGGKVYINIKSKNKDDNNPYYFSITYSGAEIRLYDNSTKKDKGGVDQTGDVKYSYWNILPITDGDNYLGLQPTVKAGNDWYGTIYTSYPFKVASEGVTLYYVDGVKDGEFQLKEITSEVKPASTPMVFKCSSDDPSMNKVIPVADITTAPTDNLMGGTLFASSIRKHIKRVEFDATTMRVLGTNSEGELIFTTATAEQLTDESYIPMNTAWLNVPSGLSGDFKLVSRDSFTGIRNIDAKKDNTNNAIYTLTGVRQNNKNSLRKGIYISNGKKIVIR
;
A
#
# COMPACT_ATOMS: atom_id res chain seq x y z
N MET A 1 -49.01 25.06 1.19
CA MET A 1 -48.63 24.61 -0.17
C MET A 1 -47.12 24.49 -0.22
N LYS A 2 -46.58 23.26 -0.28
CA LYS A 2 -45.15 22.99 -0.25
C LYS A 2 -44.54 23.34 -1.62
N LYS A 3 -43.53 24.22 -1.63
CA LYS A 3 -42.76 24.57 -2.82
C LYS A 3 -41.85 23.38 -3.17
N ILE A 4 -42.12 22.73 -4.29
CA ILE A 4 -41.24 21.72 -4.88
C ILE A 4 -40.10 22.49 -5.53
N ILE A 5 -38.89 22.36 -4.99
CA ILE A 5 -37.67 22.84 -5.64
C ILE A 5 -37.29 21.78 -6.67
N LEU A 6 -37.45 22.14 -7.95
CA LEU A 6 -37.04 21.33 -9.08
C LEU A 6 -35.51 21.48 -9.22
N SER A 7 -34.76 20.48 -8.77
CA SER A 7 -33.32 20.38 -9.00
C SER A 7 -33.06 19.99 -10.46
N LEU A 8 -32.74 20.98 -11.31
CA LEU A 8 -32.19 20.74 -12.64
C LEU A 8 -30.81 20.08 -12.49
N ILE A 9 -30.73 18.78 -12.82
CA ILE A 9 -29.46 18.12 -13.10
C ILE A 9 -29.06 18.58 -14.50
N LEU A 10 -28.12 19.51 -14.60
CA LEU A 10 -27.39 19.74 -15.84
C LEU A 10 -26.45 18.56 -16.06
N SER A 11 -26.92 17.54 -16.80
CA SER A 11 -26.02 16.62 -17.49
C SER A 11 -25.35 17.39 -18.63
N ALA A 12 -24.26 18.07 -18.32
CA ALA A 12 -23.36 18.59 -19.35
C ALA A 12 -22.79 17.40 -20.14
N PRO A 13 -22.92 17.38 -21.48
CA PRO A 13 -22.20 16.40 -22.28
C PRO A 13 -20.69 16.59 -22.02
N LEU A 14 -20.01 15.52 -21.61
CA LEU A 14 -18.56 15.47 -21.48
C LEU A 14 -17.94 15.98 -22.79
N ALA A 15 -17.43 17.21 -22.76
CA ALA A 15 -16.52 17.68 -23.80
C ALA A 15 -15.34 16.72 -23.83
N ALA A 16 -15.06 16.14 -25.00
CA ALA A 16 -13.89 15.30 -25.24
C ALA A 16 -12.65 16.10 -24.84
N SER A 17 -12.11 15.82 -23.66
CA SER A 17 -10.96 16.48 -23.09
C SER A 17 -9.75 15.59 -23.30
N ALA A 18 -8.57 16.18 -23.54
CA ALA A 18 -7.31 15.43 -23.64
C ALA A 18 -7.17 14.45 -22.46
N GLN A 19 -6.81 13.20 -22.74
CA GLN A 19 -6.61 12.19 -21.69
C GLN A 19 -5.54 12.61 -20.66
N ILE A 20 -4.58 13.45 -21.05
CA ILE A 20 -3.66 14.15 -20.15
C ILE A 20 -4.12 15.60 -20.02
N THR A 21 -4.55 16.00 -18.82
CA THR A 21 -5.00 17.36 -18.50
C THR A 21 -4.00 18.15 -17.66
N GLY A 22 -2.80 17.60 -17.46
CA GLY A 22 -1.74 18.13 -16.60
C GLY A 22 -1.03 17.00 -15.87
N ASP A 23 -0.28 17.35 -14.83
CA ASP A 23 0.32 16.35 -13.95
C ASP A 23 -0.76 15.65 -13.12
N GLY A 24 -0.65 14.33 -12.96
CA GLY A 24 -1.70 13.59 -12.27
C GLY A 24 -1.49 12.09 -12.22
N TYR A 25 -2.41 11.40 -11.55
CA TYR A 25 -2.40 9.95 -11.41
C TYR A 25 -3.30 9.27 -12.43
N TYR A 26 -2.71 8.32 -13.15
CA TYR A 26 -3.33 7.61 -14.24
C TYR A 26 -3.04 6.11 -14.16
N ARG A 27 -3.83 5.32 -14.87
CA ARG A 27 -3.41 4.01 -15.37
C ARG A 27 -3.05 4.13 -16.84
N VAL A 28 -1.99 3.44 -17.26
CA VAL A 28 -1.61 3.35 -18.67
C VAL A 28 -1.98 1.98 -19.19
N LYS A 29 -2.89 1.91 -20.17
CA LYS A 29 -3.44 0.67 -20.73
C LYS A 29 -3.09 0.54 -22.21
N ASN A 30 -2.52 -0.57 -22.61
CA ASN A 30 -2.29 -0.86 -24.02
C ASN A 30 -3.62 -1.10 -24.76
N ASN A 31 -3.77 -0.49 -25.92
CA ASN A 31 -5.01 -0.53 -26.70
C ASN A 31 -5.27 -1.88 -27.39
N ALA A 32 -4.25 -2.67 -27.67
CA ALA A 32 -4.41 -3.94 -28.40
C ALA A 32 -4.40 -5.15 -27.47
N SER A 33 -3.56 -5.15 -26.43
CA SER A 33 -3.46 -6.28 -25.50
C SER A 33 -4.39 -6.17 -24.30
N GLU A 34 -4.98 -4.98 -24.08
CA GLU A 34 -5.79 -4.62 -22.91
C GLU A 34 -5.03 -4.73 -21.58
N ARG A 35 -3.69 -4.65 -21.64
CA ARG A 35 -2.81 -4.75 -20.47
C ARG A 35 -2.43 -3.39 -19.91
N TYR A 36 -2.39 -3.30 -18.59
CA TYR A 36 -2.02 -2.12 -17.85
C TYR A 36 -0.56 -2.18 -17.43
N ILE A 37 0.15 -1.07 -17.54
CA ILE A 37 1.52 -0.94 -17.03
C ILE A 37 1.51 -1.06 -15.50
N THR A 38 2.49 -1.79 -14.98
CA THR A 38 2.86 -1.85 -13.56
C THR A 38 4.37 -1.76 -13.39
N ILE A 39 4.84 -0.98 -12.41
CA ILE A 39 6.26 -0.89 -12.04
C ILE A 39 6.56 -1.92 -10.96
N THR A 40 7.51 -2.84 -11.20
CA THR A 40 7.72 -4.01 -10.33
C THR A 40 8.97 -3.97 -9.46
N ASP A 41 9.92 -3.10 -9.77
CA ASP A 41 11.13 -2.87 -8.99
C ASP A 41 11.78 -1.52 -9.36
N ASP A 42 12.80 -1.14 -8.60
CA ASP A 42 13.56 0.10 -8.73
C ASP A 42 15.00 -0.13 -9.22
N ILE A 43 15.31 -1.33 -9.75
CA ILE A 43 16.66 -1.63 -10.21
C ILE A 43 16.94 -0.87 -11.50
N VAL A 44 18.06 -0.16 -11.50
CA VAL A 44 18.54 0.60 -12.66
C VAL A 44 18.87 -0.38 -13.79
N GLY A 45 18.15 -0.25 -14.90
CA GLY A 45 18.34 -1.05 -16.09
C GLY A 45 19.62 -0.69 -16.84
N GLU A 46 20.21 -1.67 -17.50
CA GLU A 46 21.33 -1.43 -18.43
C GLU A 46 20.80 -0.67 -19.67
N VAL A 47 21.45 0.45 -20.00
CA VAL A 47 21.19 1.18 -21.26
C VAL A 47 22.39 0.98 -22.17
N ASN A 48 22.16 0.28 -23.29
CA ASN A 48 23.17 0.09 -24.31
C ASN A 48 23.09 1.22 -25.35
N MET A 49 24.06 2.12 -25.30
CA MET A 49 24.15 3.29 -26.18
C MET A 49 24.49 2.94 -27.64
N SER A 50 25.07 1.76 -27.89
CA SER A 50 25.47 1.32 -29.24
C SER A 50 24.33 0.65 -30.01
N SER A 51 23.50 -0.15 -29.33
CA SER A 51 22.31 -0.78 -29.90
C SER A 51 21.04 0.03 -29.67
N THR A 52 21.13 1.16 -28.96
CA THR A 52 20.00 2.00 -28.54
C THR A 52 18.94 1.25 -27.73
N THR A 53 19.30 0.16 -27.07
CA THR A 53 18.39 -0.64 -26.25
C THR A 53 18.47 -0.24 -24.77
N ALA A 54 17.36 -0.34 -24.05
CA ALA A 54 17.27 -0.13 -22.62
C ALA A 54 16.60 -1.34 -21.97
N ASP A 55 17.13 -1.75 -20.84
CA ASP A 55 16.47 -2.75 -19.99
C ASP A 55 15.23 -2.12 -19.33
N LEU A 56 14.05 -2.59 -19.74
CA LEU A 56 12.74 -2.17 -19.23
C LEU A 56 12.05 -3.31 -18.47
N SER A 57 12.81 -4.30 -17.99
CA SER A 57 12.24 -5.51 -17.36
C SER A 57 11.52 -5.23 -16.04
N ASN A 58 11.75 -4.06 -15.44
CA ASN A 58 11.04 -3.51 -14.29
C ASN A 58 9.65 -2.93 -14.62
N ILE A 59 9.31 -2.80 -15.91
CA ILE A 59 7.99 -2.40 -16.38
C ILE A 59 7.29 -3.63 -16.94
N THR A 60 6.36 -4.16 -16.17
CA THR A 60 5.52 -5.29 -16.62
C THR A 60 4.13 -4.80 -17.01
N THR A 61 3.41 -5.61 -17.77
CA THR A 61 2.04 -5.33 -18.18
C THR A 61 1.10 -6.45 -17.78
N TRP A 62 -0.12 -6.12 -17.32
CA TRP A 62 -1.10 -7.11 -16.86
C TRP A 62 -2.48 -6.91 -17.47
N ARG A 63 -3.08 -7.98 -18.00
CA ARG A 63 -4.38 -7.95 -18.67
C ARG A 63 -5.53 -7.84 -17.68
N GLY A 64 -6.49 -6.98 -18.02
CA GLY A 64 -7.78 -6.92 -17.34
C GLY A 64 -7.78 -6.01 -16.12
N PHE A 65 -8.91 -5.35 -15.89
CA PHE A 65 -9.07 -4.41 -14.79
C PHE A 65 -9.03 -5.12 -13.43
N ASP A 66 -9.52 -6.36 -13.35
CA ASP A 66 -9.52 -7.13 -12.09
C ASP A 66 -8.15 -7.32 -11.48
N TYR A 67 -7.09 -7.36 -12.29
CA TYR A 67 -5.72 -7.44 -11.78
C TYR A 67 -5.24 -6.10 -11.20
N VAL A 68 -5.66 -4.99 -11.79
CA VAL A 68 -5.12 -3.66 -11.45
C VAL A 68 -6.00 -2.82 -10.53
N LYS A 69 -7.27 -3.18 -10.37
CA LYS A 69 -8.22 -2.44 -9.53
C LYS A 69 -7.76 -2.32 -8.09
N SER A 70 -6.98 -3.29 -7.60
CA SER A 70 -6.42 -3.30 -6.24
C SER A 70 -4.89 -3.34 -6.20
N ASN A 71 -4.22 -3.03 -7.32
CA ASN A 71 -2.77 -3.08 -7.41
C ASN A 71 -2.19 -1.66 -7.47
N PRO A 72 -1.58 -1.15 -6.38
CA PRO A 72 -0.93 0.15 -6.36
C PRO A 72 0.21 0.30 -7.37
N ALA A 73 0.84 -0.79 -7.82
CA ALA A 73 1.89 -0.74 -8.84
C ALA A 73 1.38 -0.30 -10.22
N SER A 74 0.07 -0.37 -10.45
CA SER A 74 -0.59 0.10 -11.68
C SER A 74 -0.86 1.60 -11.71
N VAL A 75 -0.69 2.29 -10.58
CA VAL A 75 -0.92 3.72 -10.44
C VAL A 75 0.35 4.47 -10.83
N ILE A 76 0.24 5.26 -11.90
CA ILE A 76 1.36 5.99 -12.48
C ILE A 76 1.07 7.49 -12.39
N TYR A 77 1.94 8.21 -11.69
CA TYR A 77 1.96 9.67 -11.77
C TYR A 77 2.68 10.09 -13.05
N ILE A 78 2.00 10.83 -13.92
CA ILE A 78 2.58 11.40 -15.14
C ILE A 78 2.91 12.85 -14.82
N GLU A 79 4.20 13.19 -14.87
CA GLU A 79 4.71 14.54 -14.63
C GLU A 79 5.32 15.11 -15.91
N ALA A 80 4.96 16.34 -16.28
CA ALA A 80 5.57 17.06 -17.38
C ALA A 80 6.98 17.55 -17.03
N VAL A 81 7.94 17.28 -17.91
CA VAL A 81 9.33 17.75 -17.80
C VAL A 81 9.72 18.39 -19.13
N GLY A 82 9.56 19.71 -19.23
CA GLY A 82 9.69 20.43 -20.50
C GLY A 82 8.64 19.94 -21.51
N ASN A 83 9.09 19.37 -22.63
CA ASN A 83 8.22 18.78 -23.66
C ASN A 83 8.10 17.24 -23.58
N LYS A 84 8.59 16.65 -22.49
CA LYS A 84 8.57 15.21 -22.22
C LYS A 84 7.85 14.93 -20.92
N TYR A 85 7.78 13.65 -20.53
CA TYR A 85 7.09 13.21 -19.34
C TYR A 85 7.95 12.24 -18.54
N ASN A 86 7.87 12.35 -17.22
CA ASN A 86 8.38 11.37 -16.28
C ASN A 86 7.21 10.57 -15.73
N LEU A 87 7.22 9.25 -15.97
CA LEU A 87 6.24 8.33 -15.38
C LEU A 87 6.81 7.83 -14.07
N LYS A 88 6.14 8.12 -12.96
CA LYS A 88 6.54 7.76 -11.60
C LYS A 88 5.56 6.79 -10.98
N GLY A 89 6.06 5.84 -10.20
CA GLY A 89 5.24 4.90 -9.46
C GLY A 89 6.12 4.00 -8.61
N GLN A 90 5.58 3.47 -7.52
CA GLN A 90 6.31 2.59 -6.60
C GLN A 90 7.65 3.17 -6.12
N GLY A 91 7.71 4.48 -5.90
CA GLY A 91 8.87 5.16 -5.31
C GLY A 91 10.04 5.35 -6.27
N THR A 92 9.83 5.08 -7.56
CA THR A 92 10.80 5.27 -8.63
C THR A 92 10.14 5.96 -9.84
N SER A 93 10.91 6.16 -10.90
CA SER A 93 10.43 6.67 -12.17
C SER A 93 11.20 6.13 -13.35
N ILE A 94 10.69 6.34 -14.57
CA ILE A 94 11.41 6.00 -15.81
C ILE A 94 12.80 6.66 -15.86
N TYR A 95 12.89 7.90 -15.39
CA TYR A 95 14.16 8.60 -15.27
C TYR A 95 15.13 7.89 -14.32
N ASP A 96 14.66 7.50 -13.14
CA ASP A 96 15.49 6.84 -12.12
C ASP A 96 15.96 5.45 -12.59
N ILE A 97 15.04 4.62 -13.08
CA ILE A 97 15.38 3.27 -13.55
C ILE A 97 16.24 3.25 -14.82
N SER A 98 16.31 4.36 -15.56
CA SER A 98 17.23 4.51 -16.69
C SER A 98 18.61 5.06 -16.29
N GLY A 99 18.85 5.27 -14.99
CA GLY A 99 20.08 5.86 -14.48
C GLY A 99 20.20 7.35 -14.80
N GLY A 100 19.07 8.07 -14.81
CA GLY A 100 19.01 9.51 -15.06
C GLY A 100 19.18 9.92 -16.52
N LYS A 101 18.78 9.05 -17.46
CA LYS A 101 19.09 9.24 -18.89
C LYS A 101 17.90 9.62 -19.76
N VAL A 102 16.69 9.12 -19.45
CA VAL A 102 15.54 9.32 -20.33
C VAL A 102 14.26 9.77 -19.64
N TYR A 103 13.52 10.56 -20.40
CA TYR A 103 12.11 10.84 -20.20
C TYR A 103 11.32 10.28 -21.39
N ILE A 104 10.02 10.05 -21.20
CA ILE A 104 9.12 9.55 -22.22
C ILE A 104 8.62 10.72 -23.08
N ASN A 105 8.64 10.55 -24.40
CA ASN A 105 7.81 11.37 -25.29
C ASN A 105 6.43 10.69 -25.39
N ILE A 106 5.39 11.46 -25.14
CA ILE A 106 4.00 11.02 -25.31
C ILE A 106 3.41 11.81 -26.47
N LYS A 107 2.97 11.10 -27.52
CA LYS A 107 2.42 11.73 -28.74
C LYS A 107 1.09 11.08 -29.08
N SER A 108 0.05 11.89 -29.31
CA SER A 108 -1.25 11.37 -29.75
C SER A 108 -1.13 10.76 -31.16
N LYS A 109 -1.87 9.68 -31.41
CA LYS A 109 -1.94 9.04 -32.74
C LYS A 109 -2.48 10.00 -33.82
N ASN A 110 -3.43 10.88 -33.46
CA ASN A 110 -4.04 11.91 -34.32
C ASN A 110 -4.26 13.21 -33.52
N LYS A 111 -4.51 14.34 -34.18
CA LYS A 111 -4.70 15.66 -33.51
C LYS A 111 -5.97 15.78 -32.64
N ASP A 112 -6.82 14.74 -32.58
CA ASP A 112 -8.04 14.75 -31.76
C ASP A 112 -7.80 14.10 -30.39
N ASP A 113 -8.34 14.73 -29.35
CA ASP A 113 -8.02 14.55 -27.91
C ASP A 113 -8.48 13.23 -27.26
N ASN A 114 -9.10 12.32 -28.02
CA ASN A 114 -9.64 11.05 -27.51
C ASN A 114 -8.99 9.80 -28.14
N ASN A 115 -7.82 9.97 -28.77
CA ASN A 115 -7.07 8.88 -29.41
C ASN A 115 -6.00 8.30 -28.49
N PRO A 116 -5.66 7.00 -28.65
CA PRO A 116 -4.54 6.43 -27.92
C PRO A 116 -3.23 7.12 -28.31
N TYR A 117 -2.32 7.18 -27.35
CA TYR A 117 -0.98 7.74 -27.49
C TYR A 117 -0.01 6.68 -27.95
N TYR A 118 1.13 7.10 -28.48
CA TYR A 118 2.31 6.25 -28.46
C TYR A 118 3.39 6.87 -27.62
N PHE A 119 4.14 5.98 -26.96
CA PHE A 119 5.26 6.36 -26.11
C PHE A 119 6.55 6.06 -26.85
N SER A 120 7.53 6.94 -26.69
CA SER A 120 8.87 6.72 -27.18
C SER A 120 9.91 7.27 -26.22
N ILE A 121 11.12 6.75 -26.30
CA ILE A 121 12.30 7.27 -25.59
C ILE A 121 13.33 7.73 -26.62
N THR A 122 14.16 8.69 -26.24
CA THR A 122 15.22 9.20 -27.11
C THR A 122 16.57 8.86 -26.49
N TYR A 123 17.37 8.07 -27.20
CA TYR A 123 18.76 7.76 -26.83
C TYR A 123 19.70 8.19 -27.94
N SER A 124 20.73 8.96 -27.61
CA SER A 124 21.75 9.42 -28.58
C SER A 124 21.16 10.06 -29.86
N GLY A 125 20.01 10.75 -29.73
CA GLY A 125 19.30 11.37 -30.86
C GLY A 125 18.35 10.46 -31.63
N ALA A 126 18.36 9.14 -31.40
CA ALA A 126 17.41 8.20 -31.99
C ALA A 126 16.14 8.09 -31.14
N GLU A 127 14.97 8.20 -31.76
CA GLU A 127 13.67 7.99 -31.12
C GLU A 127 13.23 6.53 -31.29
N ILE A 128 12.96 5.85 -30.17
CA ILE A 128 12.54 4.45 -30.13
C ILE A 128 11.18 4.36 -29.51
N ARG A 129 10.25 3.75 -30.25
CA ARG A 129 8.88 3.54 -29.81
C ARG A 129 8.79 2.38 -28.82
N LEU A 130 7.89 2.50 -27.85
CA LEU A 130 7.60 1.47 -26.86
C LEU A 130 6.34 0.70 -27.24
N TYR A 131 6.43 -0.61 -27.10
CA TYR A 131 5.41 -1.59 -27.46
C TYR A 131 5.08 -2.43 -26.25
N ASP A 132 3.85 -2.86 -26.12
CA ASP A 132 3.58 -4.03 -25.31
C ASP A 132 3.94 -5.30 -26.10
N ASN A 133 4.44 -6.33 -25.42
CA ASN A 133 4.82 -7.55 -26.13
C ASN A 133 3.60 -8.33 -26.67
N SER A 134 3.75 -9.12 -27.73
CA SER A 134 2.62 -9.78 -28.40
C SER A 134 2.19 -11.12 -27.78
N THR A 135 2.59 -11.40 -26.54
CA THR A 135 2.24 -12.67 -25.88
C THR A 135 0.74 -12.78 -25.61
N LYS A 136 0.22 -14.01 -25.61
CA LYS A 136 -1.17 -14.29 -25.24
C LYS A 136 -1.40 -14.38 -23.73
N LYS A 137 -0.32 -14.44 -22.93
CA LYS A 137 -0.39 -14.47 -21.46
C LYS A 137 -0.94 -13.16 -20.89
N ASP A 138 -1.53 -13.23 -19.71
CA ASP A 138 -2.05 -12.04 -19.02
C ASP A 138 -0.91 -11.12 -18.56
N LYS A 139 0.21 -11.71 -18.11
CA LYS A 139 1.45 -10.97 -17.85
C LYS A 139 2.28 -10.78 -19.12
N GLY A 140 2.80 -9.57 -19.31
CA GLY A 140 3.77 -9.21 -20.33
C GLY A 140 4.77 -8.18 -19.85
N GLY A 141 5.31 -7.43 -20.79
CA GLY A 141 6.32 -6.39 -20.55
C GLY A 141 6.38 -5.43 -21.72
N VAL A 142 7.10 -4.33 -21.49
CA VAL A 142 7.30 -3.28 -22.49
C VAL A 142 8.58 -3.57 -23.28
N ASP A 143 8.43 -3.64 -24.61
CA ASP A 143 9.49 -3.88 -25.56
C ASP A 143 9.79 -2.62 -26.39
N GLN A 144 10.98 -2.57 -26.98
CA GLN A 144 11.42 -1.49 -27.89
C GLN A 144 11.21 -1.82 -29.37
N THR A 145 10.65 -2.99 -29.66
CA THR A 145 10.32 -3.48 -31.01
C THR A 145 9.02 -4.26 -30.94
N GLY A 146 8.17 -4.14 -31.94
CA GLY A 146 6.93 -4.93 -31.97
C GLY A 146 5.99 -4.54 -33.10
N ASP A 147 4.83 -5.20 -33.14
CA ASP A 147 3.73 -4.86 -34.05
C ASP A 147 3.10 -3.53 -33.62
N VAL A 148 2.92 -2.63 -34.60
CA VAL A 148 2.40 -1.27 -34.40
C VAL A 148 1.10 -1.23 -33.60
N LYS A 149 0.23 -2.25 -33.68
CA LYS A 149 -1.01 -2.25 -32.90
C LYS A 149 -0.78 -2.25 -31.39
N TYR A 150 0.32 -2.85 -30.92
CA TYR A 150 0.70 -2.87 -29.50
C TYR A 150 1.52 -1.65 -29.07
N SER A 151 1.71 -0.65 -29.94
CA SER A 151 2.44 0.58 -29.61
C SER A 151 1.54 1.74 -29.18
N TYR A 152 0.25 1.46 -29.00
CA TYR A 152 -0.78 2.44 -28.67
C TYR A 152 -1.28 2.24 -27.25
N TRP A 153 -1.33 3.33 -26.48
CA TRP A 153 -1.59 3.35 -25.04
C TRP A 153 -2.68 4.37 -24.73
N ASN A 154 -3.70 3.94 -23.99
CA ASN A 154 -4.70 4.80 -23.38
C ASN A 154 -4.22 5.23 -22.00
N ILE A 155 -4.36 6.53 -21.71
CA ILE A 155 -4.02 7.12 -20.42
C ILE A 155 -5.34 7.40 -19.71
N LEU A 156 -5.60 6.68 -18.63
CA LEU A 156 -6.90 6.67 -17.97
C LEU A 156 -6.75 7.34 -16.60
N PRO A 157 -7.41 8.48 -16.33
CA PRO A 157 -7.31 9.13 -15.02
C PRO A 157 -7.84 8.18 -13.93
N ILE A 158 -7.19 8.19 -12.77
CA ILE A 158 -7.69 7.44 -11.61
C ILE A 158 -8.73 8.31 -10.91
N THR A 159 -9.95 7.80 -10.80
CA THR A 159 -11.10 8.46 -10.19
C THR A 159 -11.83 7.48 -9.26
N ASP A 160 -12.88 7.91 -8.58
CA ASP A 160 -13.79 7.01 -7.84
C ASP A 160 -14.81 6.28 -8.74
N GLY A 161 -14.81 6.56 -10.05
CA GLY A 161 -15.65 5.92 -11.07
C GLY A 161 -15.05 4.62 -11.61
N ASP A 162 -14.97 4.48 -12.94
CA ASP A 162 -14.62 3.21 -13.62
C ASP A 162 -13.16 2.77 -13.49
N ASN A 163 -12.24 3.70 -13.21
CA ASN A 163 -10.80 3.44 -13.11
C ASN A 163 -10.28 3.66 -11.68
N TYR A 164 -11.01 3.16 -10.69
CA TYR A 164 -10.70 3.31 -9.27
C TYR A 164 -9.51 2.48 -8.80
N LEU A 165 -8.91 2.87 -7.67
CA LEU A 165 -8.05 2.02 -6.85
C LEU A 165 -8.86 1.58 -5.62
N GLY A 166 -9.05 0.27 -5.45
CA GLY A 166 -9.78 -0.33 -4.35
C GLY A 166 -8.85 -1.07 -3.40
N LEU A 167 -9.14 -1.01 -2.10
CA LEU A 167 -8.44 -1.79 -1.11
C LEU A 167 -9.04 -3.20 -1.08
N GLN A 168 -8.25 -4.22 -1.43
CA GLN A 168 -8.66 -5.62 -1.33
C GLN A 168 -8.31 -6.15 0.06
N PRO A 169 -9.28 -6.34 0.98
CA PRO A 169 -8.99 -6.97 2.25
C PRO A 169 -8.57 -8.43 2.05
N THR A 170 -7.74 -8.90 2.98
CA THR A 170 -7.21 -10.26 3.02
C THR A 170 -7.63 -11.01 4.28
N VAL A 171 -8.21 -10.32 5.26
CA VAL A 171 -8.54 -10.86 6.58
C VAL A 171 -9.97 -10.47 6.95
N LYS A 172 -10.76 -11.44 7.43
CA LYS A 172 -12.07 -11.18 8.04
C LYS A 172 -11.96 -11.37 9.54
N ALA A 173 -12.33 -10.36 10.32
CA ALA A 173 -12.35 -10.46 11.79
C ALA A 173 -13.66 -9.88 12.33
N GLY A 174 -14.46 -10.73 12.97
CA GLY A 174 -15.85 -10.40 13.32
C GLY A 174 -16.68 -10.03 12.09
N ASN A 175 -17.29 -8.84 12.12
CA ASN A 175 -18.12 -8.32 11.04
C ASN A 175 -17.35 -7.43 10.04
N ASP A 176 -16.09 -7.13 10.32
CA ASP A 176 -15.27 -6.22 9.53
C ASP A 176 -14.25 -7.01 8.69
N TRP A 177 -13.80 -6.36 7.62
CA TRP A 177 -12.72 -6.82 6.75
C TRP A 177 -11.49 -5.94 6.94
N TYR A 178 -10.32 -6.55 6.83
CA TYR A 178 -9.04 -5.91 7.07
C TYR A 178 -8.03 -6.31 6.00
N GLY A 179 -7.05 -5.44 5.80
CA GLY A 179 -5.85 -5.73 5.04
C GLY A 179 -4.77 -4.73 5.37
N THR A 180 -3.64 -4.86 4.69
CA THR A 180 -2.53 -3.90 4.81
C THR A 180 -2.25 -3.24 3.49
N ILE A 181 -1.66 -2.06 3.54
CA ILE A 181 -1.27 -1.31 2.34
C ILE A 181 0.04 -0.56 2.58
N TYR A 182 0.89 -0.57 1.56
CA TYR A 182 2.09 0.26 1.48
C TYR A 182 2.25 0.81 0.06
N THR A 183 2.09 2.12 -0.11
CA THR A 183 2.17 2.81 -1.41
C THR A 183 3.19 3.92 -1.38
N SER A 184 3.78 4.23 -2.53
CA SER A 184 4.76 5.32 -2.65
C SER A 184 4.15 6.70 -2.83
N TYR A 185 2.82 6.79 -2.85
CA TYR A 185 2.07 8.02 -3.06
C TYR A 185 1.03 8.19 -1.96
N PRO A 186 0.68 9.44 -1.62
CA PRO A 186 -0.39 9.72 -0.68
C PRO A 186 -1.75 9.49 -1.33
N PHE A 187 -2.77 9.24 -0.53
CA PHE A 187 -4.13 9.01 -1.02
C PHE A 187 -5.19 9.50 -0.04
N LYS A 188 -6.40 9.75 -0.55
CA LYS A 188 -7.61 9.99 0.23
C LYS A 188 -8.52 8.76 0.16
N VAL A 189 -9.28 8.53 1.23
CA VAL A 189 -10.37 7.55 1.22
C VAL A 189 -11.55 8.14 0.44
N ALA A 190 -12.11 7.38 -0.49
CA ALA A 190 -13.28 7.79 -1.28
C ALA A 190 -14.56 7.03 -0.93
N SER A 191 -14.44 5.85 -0.31
CA SER A 191 -15.58 5.07 0.16
C SER A 191 -15.90 5.32 1.64
N GLU A 192 -17.19 5.29 1.97
CA GLU A 192 -17.64 5.21 3.36
C GLU A 192 -17.22 3.89 4.02
N GLY A 193 -17.08 3.90 5.35
CA GLY A 193 -16.77 2.69 6.11
C GLY A 193 -15.33 2.21 6.01
N VAL A 194 -14.45 2.93 5.30
CA VAL A 194 -13.01 2.64 5.24
C VAL A 194 -12.26 3.50 6.26
N THR A 195 -11.47 2.87 7.13
CA THR A 195 -10.63 3.55 8.12
C THR A 195 -9.21 3.00 8.08
N LEU A 196 -8.23 3.90 8.20
CA LEU A 196 -6.80 3.55 8.14
C LEU A 196 -6.16 3.75 9.51
N TYR A 197 -5.31 2.81 9.87
CA TYR A 197 -4.60 2.75 11.14
C TYR A 197 -3.11 2.46 10.92
N TYR A 198 -2.33 2.73 11.95
CA TYR A 198 -0.97 2.22 12.10
C TYR A 198 -0.80 1.60 13.49
N VAL A 199 0.27 0.82 13.68
CA VAL A 199 0.59 0.23 14.99
C VAL A 199 1.54 1.17 15.73
N ASP A 200 1.09 1.70 16.88
CA ASP A 200 1.90 2.59 17.73
C ASP A 200 2.26 1.96 19.09
N GLY A 201 1.94 0.68 19.29
CA GLY A 201 2.30 -0.04 20.50
C GLY A 201 2.27 -1.55 20.32
N VAL A 202 3.31 -2.21 20.83
CA VAL A 202 3.45 -3.68 20.89
C VAL A 202 4.01 -4.08 22.25
N LYS A 203 3.47 -5.14 22.85
CA LYS A 203 3.99 -5.79 24.06
C LYS A 203 3.65 -7.29 24.03
N ASP A 204 4.01 -8.03 25.06
CA ASP A 204 3.82 -9.48 25.17
C ASP A 204 2.43 -9.95 24.70
N GLY A 205 2.35 -10.50 23.48
CA GLY A 205 1.13 -11.02 22.89
C GLY A 205 0.07 -9.99 22.45
N GLU A 206 0.37 -8.69 22.50
CA GLU A 206 -0.62 -7.64 22.24
C GLU A 206 -0.06 -6.52 21.35
N PHE A 207 -0.92 -5.97 20.47
CA PHE A 207 -0.65 -4.73 19.75
C PHE A 207 -1.87 -3.80 19.82
N GLN A 208 -1.63 -2.51 19.61
CA GLN A 208 -2.69 -1.52 19.49
C GLN A 208 -2.62 -0.79 18.14
N LEU A 209 -3.78 -0.35 17.68
CA LEU A 209 -3.92 0.49 16.49
C LEU A 209 -4.18 1.94 16.89
N LYS A 210 -3.64 2.85 16.10
CA LYS A 210 -3.93 4.28 16.13
C LYS A 210 -4.47 4.71 14.79
N GLU A 211 -5.62 5.35 14.80
CA GLU A 211 -6.25 5.85 13.59
C GLU A 211 -5.41 6.98 12.98
N ILE A 212 -5.29 6.97 11.66
CA ILE A 212 -4.74 8.09 10.89
C ILE A 212 -5.90 9.04 10.58
N THR A 213 -6.05 10.08 11.38
CA THR A 213 -7.17 11.04 11.29
C THR A 213 -7.01 12.07 10.18
N SER A 214 -5.80 12.25 9.66
CA SER A 214 -5.53 13.12 8.51
C SER A 214 -6.35 12.69 7.30
N GLU A 215 -6.99 13.63 6.60
CA GLU A 215 -7.77 13.36 5.38
C GLU A 215 -6.89 12.66 4.32
N VAL A 216 -5.68 13.17 4.11
CA VAL A 216 -4.67 12.60 3.22
C VAL A 216 -3.81 11.62 4.01
N LYS A 217 -3.79 10.37 3.57
CA LYS A 217 -2.94 9.32 4.11
C LYS A 217 -1.54 9.44 3.50
N PRO A 218 -0.48 9.44 4.33
CA PRO A 218 0.87 9.72 3.88
C PRO A 218 1.42 8.61 2.96
N ALA A 219 2.23 9.02 2.00
CA ALA A 219 3.04 8.11 1.20
C ALA A 219 4.03 7.33 2.07
N SER A 220 4.51 6.19 1.56
CA SER A 220 5.57 5.37 2.16
C SER A 220 5.35 5.09 3.65
N THR A 221 4.08 4.91 4.02
CA THR A 221 3.66 4.65 5.40
C THR A 221 2.94 3.30 5.44
N PRO A 222 3.43 2.31 6.20
CA PRO A 222 2.76 1.02 6.30
C PRO A 222 1.51 1.17 7.17
N MET A 223 0.37 0.70 6.65
CA MET A 223 -0.95 0.92 7.24
C MET A 223 -1.76 -0.37 7.28
N VAL A 224 -2.64 -0.46 8.27
CA VAL A 224 -3.76 -1.42 8.33
C VAL A 224 -5.03 -0.67 7.92
N PHE A 225 -5.81 -1.21 7.00
CA PHE A 225 -7.16 -0.69 6.73
C PHE A 225 -8.22 -1.62 7.30
N LYS A 226 -9.34 -1.03 7.71
CA LYS A 226 -10.59 -1.68 8.05
C LYS A 226 -11.66 -1.23 7.07
N CYS A 227 -12.48 -2.14 6.58
CA CYS A 227 -13.61 -1.87 5.70
C CYS A 227 -14.80 -2.81 5.97
N SER A 228 -15.98 -2.46 5.48
CA SER A 228 -17.21 -3.24 5.69
C SER A 228 -17.50 -4.26 4.58
N SER A 229 -16.73 -4.25 3.49
CA SER A 229 -16.92 -5.14 2.33
C SER A 229 -15.61 -5.80 1.92
N ASP A 230 -15.70 -7.01 1.38
CA ASP A 230 -14.61 -7.71 0.69
C ASP A 230 -14.43 -7.30 -0.77
N ASP A 231 -15.36 -6.52 -1.34
CA ASP A 231 -15.28 -6.00 -2.70
C ASP A 231 -14.46 -4.70 -2.75
N PRO A 232 -13.33 -4.66 -3.46
CA PRO A 232 -12.54 -3.43 -3.65
C PRO A 232 -13.32 -2.27 -4.24
N SER A 233 -14.38 -2.53 -5.02
CA SER A 233 -15.24 -1.48 -5.59
C SER A 233 -15.99 -0.68 -4.52
N MET A 234 -16.13 -1.26 -3.32
CA MET A 234 -16.74 -0.64 -2.16
C MET A 234 -15.70 -0.01 -1.21
N ASN A 235 -14.39 -0.18 -1.47
CA ASN A 235 -13.30 0.24 -0.58
C ASN A 235 -12.31 1.17 -1.31
N LYS A 236 -12.82 2.19 -2.00
CA LYS A 236 -12.03 3.01 -2.92
C LYS A 236 -11.14 4.03 -2.21
N VAL A 237 -9.97 4.24 -2.79
CA VAL A 237 -9.03 5.32 -2.47
C VAL A 237 -8.63 6.06 -3.74
N ILE A 238 -8.30 7.34 -3.60
CA ILE A 238 -7.86 8.19 -4.71
C ILE A 238 -6.44 8.70 -4.39
N PRO A 239 -5.44 8.41 -5.23
CA PRO A 239 -4.11 8.98 -5.08
C PRO A 239 -4.16 10.51 -5.28
N VAL A 240 -3.41 11.25 -4.48
CA VAL A 240 -3.39 12.72 -4.50
C VAL A 240 -1.96 13.24 -4.47
N ALA A 241 -1.74 14.47 -4.96
CA ALA A 241 -0.44 15.13 -4.89
C ALA A 241 -0.18 15.80 -3.53
N ASP A 242 -1.24 16.03 -2.74
CA ASP A 242 -1.16 16.60 -1.41
C ASP A 242 -0.29 15.72 -0.50
N ILE A 243 0.62 16.33 0.26
CA ILE A 243 1.51 15.61 1.17
C ILE A 243 1.06 15.78 2.63
N THR A 244 1.25 14.72 3.42
CA THR A 244 1.06 14.74 4.87
C THR A 244 2.20 14.03 5.57
N THR A 245 2.42 14.38 6.83
CA THR A 245 3.50 13.80 7.64
C THR A 245 3.16 12.38 8.06
N ALA A 246 4.10 11.46 7.82
CA ALA A 246 4.01 10.09 8.32
C ALA A 246 4.11 10.05 9.86
N PRO A 247 3.35 9.20 10.56
CA PRO A 247 3.53 8.98 11.99
C PRO A 247 4.93 8.46 12.31
N THR A 248 5.61 9.08 13.26
CA THR A 248 6.99 8.73 13.65
C THR A 248 7.07 7.55 14.63
N ASP A 249 5.94 7.23 15.29
CA ASP A 249 5.77 6.16 16.26
C ASP A 249 5.22 4.86 15.62
N ASN A 250 5.19 4.77 14.29
CA ASN A 250 4.74 3.57 13.59
C ASN A 250 5.75 2.42 13.72
N LEU A 251 5.28 1.27 14.21
CA LEU A 251 6.08 0.07 14.45
C LEU A 251 6.01 -0.94 13.29
N MET A 252 5.31 -0.60 12.21
CA MET A 252 5.17 -1.47 11.04
C MET A 252 6.31 -1.26 10.03
N GLY A 253 6.56 -2.30 9.23
CA GLY A 253 7.38 -2.24 8.02
C GLY A 253 6.51 -2.45 6.77
N GLY A 254 7.05 -2.11 5.59
CA GLY A 254 6.34 -2.29 4.33
C GLY A 254 7.27 -2.42 3.14
N THR A 255 6.80 -3.08 2.08
CA THR A 255 7.53 -3.21 0.81
C THR A 255 6.66 -2.79 -0.36
N LEU A 256 7.28 -2.12 -1.33
CA LEU A 256 6.65 -1.75 -2.60
C LEU A 256 6.75 -2.89 -3.62
N PHE A 257 7.71 -3.80 -3.44
CA PHE A 257 8.15 -4.73 -4.49
C PHE A 257 8.21 -6.17 -4.01
N ALA A 258 7.98 -7.08 -4.97
CA ALA A 258 8.15 -8.53 -4.84
C ALA A 258 8.62 -9.14 -6.19
N SER A 259 9.54 -8.46 -6.88
CA SER A 259 10.03 -8.90 -8.19
C SER A 259 11.07 -10.01 -8.06
N SER A 260 10.84 -11.10 -8.82
CA SER A 260 11.73 -12.25 -8.98
C SER A 260 12.26 -12.35 -10.43
N ILE A 261 12.20 -11.28 -11.22
CA ILE A 261 12.62 -11.27 -12.63
C ILE A 261 14.15 -11.31 -12.70
N ARG A 262 14.71 -12.05 -13.67
CA ARG A 262 16.18 -12.19 -13.82
C ARG A 262 16.84 -10.81 -13.92
N LYS A 263 17.91 -10.57 -13.15
CA LYS A 263 18.60 -9.28 -12.93
C LYS A 263 17.77 -8.19 -12.21
N HIS A 264 16.48 -8.43 -12.00
CA HIS A 264 15.52 -7.53 -11.35
C HIS A 264 14.94 -8.19 -10.08
N ILE A 265 15.82 -8.64 -9.18
CA ILE A 265 15.41 -9.30 -7.93
C ILE A 265 15.28 -8.25 -6.84
N LYS A 266 14.04 -7.87 -6.53
CA LYS A 266 13.70 -6.90 -5.47
C LYS A 266 12.49 -7.40 -4.69
N ARG A 267 12.78 -8.05 -3.57
CA ARG A 267 11.80 -8.72 -2.71
C ARG A 267 12.31 -8.77 -1.27
N VAL A 268 11.40 -8.87 -0.31
CA VAL A 268 11.71 -8.98 1.11
C VAL A 268 11.41 -10.41 1.55
N GLU A 269 12.43 -11.14 1.98
CA GLU A 269 12.26 -12.48 2.54
C GLU A 269 11.56 -12.38 3.90
N PHE A 270 10.57 -13.24 4.13
CA PHE A 270 9.84 -13.26 5.39
C PHE A 270 10.70 -13.90 6.48
N ASP A 271 10.86 -13.20 7.59
CA ASP A 271 11.56 -13.69 8.77
C ASP A 271 10.60 -13.81 9.96
N ALA A 272 10.26 -15.04 10.32
CA ALA A 272 9.36 -15.34 11.44
C ALA A 272 9.89 -14.93 12.82
N THR A 273 11.15 -14.49 12.94
CA THR A 273 11.69 -13.95 14.21
C THR A 273 11.46 -12.44 14.33
N THR A 274 11.42 -11.72 13.21
CA THR A 274 11.35 -10.25 13.18
C THR A 274 10.07 -9.70 12.56
N MET A 275 9.27 -10.53 11.89
CA MET A 275 8.09 -10.10 11.13
C MET A 275 6.83 -10.87 11.50
N ARG A 276 5.69 -10.17 11.52
CA ARG A 276 4.35 -10.77 11.61
C ARG A 276 3.43 -10.17 10.56
N VAL A 277 2.62 -11.00 9.93
CA VAL A 277 1.61 -10.59 8.95
C VAL A 277 0.24 -10.54 9.58
N LEU A 278 -0.66 -9.75 8.99
CA LEU A 278 -2.03 -9.63 9.48
C LEU A 278 -2.80 -10.94 9.24
N GLY A 279 -3.57 -11.38 10.22
CA GLY A 279 -4.38 -12.60 10.13
C GLY A 279 -5.44 -12.65 11.21
N THR A 280 -6.00 -13.84 11.42
CA THR A 280 -6.90 -14.14 12.53
C THR A 280 -6.43 -15.35 13.34
N ASN A 281 -6.80 -15.36 14.62
CA ASN A 281 -6.68 -16.56 15.45
C ASN A 281 -7.87 -17.51 15.24
N SER A 282 -7.86 -18.65 15.92
CA SER A 282 -8.95 -19.63 15.91
C SER A 282 -10.30 -19.09 16.41
N GLU A 283 -10.30 -17.99 17.14
CA GLU A 283 -11.51 -17.31 17.64
C GLU A 283 -12.05 -16.25 16.65
N GLY A 284 -11.37 -16.05 15.51
CA GLY A 284 -11.74 -15.06 14.50
C GLY A 284 -11.37 -13.62 14.87
N GLU A 285 -10.49 -13.44 15.85
CA GLU A 285 -9.99 -12.13 16.28
C GLU A 285 -8.80 -11.68 15.44
N LEU A 286 -8.67 -10.38 15.21
CA LEU A 286 -7.57 -9.80 14.45
C LEU A 286 -6.25 -9.94 15.20
N ILE A 287 -5.25 -10.52 14.54
CA ILE A 287 -3.91 -10.71 15.08
C ILE A 287 -2.83 -10.33 14.06
N PHE A 288 -1.62 -10.09 14.56
CA PHE A 288 -0.39 -10.22 13.79
C PHE A 288 0.27 -11.57 14.13
N THR A 289 0.40 -12.46 13.14
CA THR A 289 0.86 -13.85 13.30
C THR A 289 1.97 -14.21 12.31
N THR A 290 2.52 -15.41 12.43
CA THR A 290 3.49 -15.95 11.47
C THR A 290 2.80 -16.19 10.12
N ALA A 291 3.43 -15.80 9.02
CA ALA A 291 2.86 -15.98 7.69
C ALA A 291 2.75 -17.46 7.31
N THR A 292 1.66 -17.81 6.64
CA THR A 292 1.55 -19.08 5.90
C THR A 292 2.17 -18.93 4.50
N ALA A 293 2.51 -20.04 3.86
CA ALA A 293 3.05 -20.04 2.49
C ALA A 293 2.10 -19.32 1.49
N GLU A 294 0.79 -19.44 1.65
CA GLU A 294 -0.24 -18.82 0.79
C GLU A 294 -0.29 -17.29 0.92
N GLN A 295 0.15 -16.74 2.05
CA GLN A 295 0.24 -15.31 2.28
C GLN A 295 1.52 -14.69 1.68
N LEU A 296 2.44 -15.52 1.19
CA LEU A 296 3.74 -15.11 0.69
C LEU A 296 3.83 -15.31 -0.83
N THR A 297 4.55 -14.41 -1.49
CA THR A 297 4.97 -14.59 -2.88
C THR A 297 6.10 -15.62 -2.94
N ASP A 298 6.02 -16.55 -3.88
CA ASP A 298 6.95 -17.69 -4.00
C ASP A 298 7.15 -18.43 -2.65
N GLU A 299 6.09 -18.47 -1.82
CA GLU A 299 6.03 -19.11 -0.49
C GLU A 299 7.05 -18.59 0.56
N SER A 300 7.85 -17.57 0.23
CA SER A 300 8.97 -17.11 1.08
C SER A 300 9.09 -15.59 1.20
N TYR A 301 8.42 -14.81 0.36
CA TYR A 301 8.62 -13.36 0.28
C TYR A 301 7.34 -12.58 0.56
N ILE A 302 7.46 -11.44 1.24
CA ILE A 302 6.34 -10.53 1.46
C ILE A 302 5.81 -10.04 0.09
N PRO A 303 4.48 -10.11 -0.16
CA PRO A 303 3.90 -9.61 -1.40
C PRO A 303 4.13 -8.11 -1.62
N MET A 304 4.02 -7.67 -2.88
CA MET A 304 4.13 -6.25 -3.21
C MET A 304 3.08 -5.41 -2.48
N ASN A 305 3.38 -4.14 -2.22
CA ASN A 305 2.47 -3.18 -1.57
C ASN A 305 1.87 -3.63 -0.24
N THR A 306 2.55 -4.54 0.47
CA THR A 306 2.07 -5.14 1.72
C THR A 306 2.87 -4.60 2.90
N ALA A 307 2.20 -4.51 4.06
CA ALA A 307 2.84 -4.15 5.32
C ALA A 307 2.82 -5.31 6.32
N TRP A 308 3.76 -5.27 7.26
CA TRP A 308 3.90 -6.23 8.36
C TRP A 308 4.19 -5.50 9.67
N LEU A 309 4.02 -6.20 10.79
CA LEU A 309 4.47 -5.72 12.09
C LEU A 309 5.94 -6.11 12.29
N ASN A 310 6.81 -5.13 12.61
CA ASN A 310 8.16 -5.44 13.09
C ASN A 310 8.06 -5.88 14.54
N VAL A 311 8.55 -7.09 14.84
CA VAL A 311 8.56 -7.65 16.19
C VAL A 311 9.68 -6.99 16.99
N PRO A 312 9.37 -6.27 18.09
CA PRO A 312 10.40 -5.73 18.96
C PRO A 312 11.28 -6.81 19.57
N SER A 313 12.56 -6.50 19.76
CA SER A 313 13.51 -7.44 20.37
C SER A 313 13.02 -7.96 21.72
N GLY A 314 13.09 -9.28 21.90
CA GLY A 314 12.65 -9.98 23.11
C GLY A 314 11.17 -10.37 23.13
N LEU A 315 10.38 -9.97 22.12
CA LEU A 315 9.02 -10.45 21.93
C LEU A 315 8.97 -11.59 20.90
N SER A 316 7.97 -12.45 21.01
CA SER A 316 7.74 -13.57 20.09
C SER A 316 6.27 -14.01 20.15
N GLY A 317 5.90 -15.01 19.34
CA GLY A 317 4.52 -15.48 19.25
C GLY A 317 3.61 -14.52 18.47
N ASP A 318 2.30 -14.69 18.65
CA ASP A 318 1.27 -13.91 17.97
C ASP A 318 0.83 -12.71 18.80
N PHE A 319 0.46 -11.62 18.14
CA PHE A 319 0.04 -10.38 18.79
C PHE A 319 -1.43 -10.13 18.50
N LYS A 320 -2.25 -10.09 19.55
CA LYS A 320 -3.68 -9.81 19.47
C LYS A 320 -3.96 -8.32 19.52
N LEU A 321 -4.95 -7.86 18.74
CA LEU A 321 -5.41 -6.49 18.83
C LEU A 321 -6.09 -6.24 20.19
N VAL A 322 -5.68 -5.18 20.88
CA VAL A 322 -6.36 -4.70 22.09
C VAL A 322 -6.80 -3.24 21.93
N SER A 323 -7.83 -2.85 22.70
CA SER A 323 -8.24 -1.45 22.76
C SER A 323 -7.16 -0.58 23.40
N ARG A 324 -7.10 0.69 23.02
CA ARG A 324 -6.14 1.65 23.58
C ARG A 324 -6.23 1.75 25.11
N ASP A 325 -7.44 1.71 25.67
CA ASP A 325 -7.65 1.75 27.13
C ASP A 325 -7.11 0.50 27.85
N SER A 326 -7.06 -0.63 27.15
CA SER A 326 -6.54 -1.90 27.68
C SER A 326 -5.02 -2.03 27.52
N PHE A 327 -4.43 -1.28 26.58
CA PHE A 327 -3.00 -1.31 26.30
C PHE A 327 -2.22 -0.56 27.39
N THR A 328 -1.89 -1.27 28.47
CA THR A 328 -0.98 -0.77 29.51
C THR A 328 0.46 -1.17 29.20
N GLY A 329 1.42 -0.25 29.30
CA GLY A 329 2.85 -0.51 29.09
C GLY A 329 3.53 -1.34 30.20
N ILE A 330 2.75 -2.03 31.01
CA ILE A 330 3.23 -2.89 32.09
C ILE A 330 3.31 -4.31 31.51
N ARG A 331 4.52 -4.88 31.48
CA ARG A 331 4.71 -6.31 31.15
C ARG A 331 4.00 -7.15 32.20
N ASN A 332 3.32 -8.22 31.78
CA ASN A 332 2.77 -9.18 32.72
C ASN A 332 3.95 -9.75 33.52
N ILE A 333 3.95 -9.52 34.83
CA ILE A 333 4.92 -10.14 35.72
C ILE A 333 4.41 -11.57 35.92
N ASP A 334 5.17 -12.56 35.44
CA ASP A 334 5.01 -13.96 35.84
C ASP A 334 5.35 -14.07 37.34
N ALA A 335 4.39 -13.68 38.17
CA ALA A 335 4.45 -13.97 39.58
C ALA A 335 4.26 -15.48 39.72
N LYS A 336 5.36 -16.21 39.95
CA LYS A 336 5.26 -17.57 40.50
C LYS A 336 4.30 -17.51 41.69
N LYS A 337 3.27 -18.34 41.65
CA LYS A 337 2.14 -18.39 42.59
C LYS A 337 2.53 -18.74 44.04
N ASP A 338 3.83 -18.78 44.34
CA ASP A 338 4.40 -19.33 45.57
C ASP A 338 4.76 -18.31 46.64
N ASN A 339 4.51 -17.01 46.44
CA ASN A 339 4.65 -16.07 47.55
C ASN A 339 3.37 -16.06 48.40
N THR A 340 3.37 -16.87 49.44
CA THR A 340 2.49 -16.77 50.63
C THR A 340 2.58 -15.40 51.33
N ASN A 341 3.50 -14.53 50.90
CA ASN A 341 3.59 -13.15 51.31
C ASN A 341 2.69 -12.26 50.44
N ASN A 342 1.57 -11.79 51.00
CA ASN A 342 0.67 -10.75 50.48
C ASN A 342 1.37 -9.37 50.37
N ALA A 343 2.55 -9.30 49.76
CA ALA A 343 3.29 -8.07 49.56
C ALA A 343 2.56 -7.21 48.52
N ILE A 344 2.38 -5.94 48.85
CA ILE A 344 1.79 -4.93 47.99
C ILE A 344 2.90 -3.96 47.60
N TYR A 345 2.91 -3.49 46.36
CA TYR A 345 3.89 -2.55 45.87
C TYR A 345 3.20 -1.36 45.21
N THR A 346 3.80 -0.18 45.30
CA THR A 346 3.43 0.96 44.44
C THR A 346 3.82 0.67 42.99
N LEU A 347 3.31 1.47 42.05
CA LEU A 347 3.74 1.41 40.64
C LEU A 347 5.24 1.65 40.44
N THR A 348 5.91 2.29 41.41
CA THR A 348 7.35 2.53 41.41
C THR A 348 8.17 1.42 42.09
N GLY A 349 7.53 0.31 42.49
CA GLY A 349 8.22 -0.83 43.12
C GLY A 349 8.46 -0.68 44.62
N VAL A 350 7.90 0.34 45.28
CA VAL A 350 8.04 0.51 46.73
C VAL A 350 7.10 -0.43 47.46
N ARG A 351 7.65 -1.32 48.29
CA ARG A 351 6.86 -2.25 49.10
C ARG A 351 6.01 -1.50 50.13
N GLN A 352 4.74 -1.87 50.21
CA GLN A 352 3.75 -1.40 51.16
C GLN A 352 3.46 -2.52 52.16
N ASN A 353 3.65 -2.21 53.44
CA ASN A 353 3.60 -3.22 54.51
C ASN A 353 2.20 -3.41 55.12
N ASN A 354 1.24 -2.53 54.81
CA ASN A 354 -0.10 -2.58 55.39
C ASN A 354 -1.19 -2.33 54.34
N LYS A 355 -1.97 -3.38 54.04
CA LYS A 355 -3.07 -3.36 53.08
C LYS A 355 -4.24 -2.46 53.51
N ASN A 356 -4.43 -2.29 54.82
CA ASN A 356 -5.58 -1.58 55.38
C ASN A 356 -5.36 -0.06 55.49
N SER A 357 -4.14 0.42 55.24
CA SER A 357 -3.78 1.85 55.32
C SER A 357 -3.32 2.42 53.97
N LEU A 358 -3.62 1.73 52.87
CA LEU A 358 -3.26 2.22 51.55
C LEU A 358 -4.09 3.45 51.20
N ARG A 359 -3.41 4.50 50.75
CA ARG A 359 -4.09 5.66 50.17
C ARG A 359 -4.78 5.25 48.86
N LYS A 360 -5.84 5.96 48.49
CA LYS A 360 -6.52 5.79 47.19
C LYS A 360 -5.49 5.84 46.06
N GLY A 361 -5.51 4.86 45.18
CA GLY A 361 -4.47 4.72 44.15
C GLY A 361 -4.36 3.31 43.57
N ILE A 362 -3.38 3.14 42.70
CA ILE A 362 -3.10 1.90 41.98
C ILE A 362 -1.87 1.21 42.60
N TYR A 363 -1.99 -0.08 42.89
CA TYR A 363 -0.93 -0.90 43.47
C TYR A 363 -0.80 -2.23 42.74
N ILE A 364 0.31 -2.93 42.97
CA ILE A 364 0.57 -4.29 42.51
C ILE A 364 0.54 -5.23 43.71
N SER A 365 -0.32 -6.24 43.68
CA SER A 365 -0.39 -7.30 44.70
C SER A 365 -0.46 -8.65 44.01
N ASN A 366 0.43 -9.58 44.39
CA ASN A 366 0.51 -10.92 43.80
C ASN A 366 0.56 -10.90 42.26
N GLY A 367 1.36 -10.00 41.70
CA GLY A 367 1.50 -9.81 40.25
C GLY A 367 0.30 -9.16 39.55
N LYS A 368 -0.77 -8.81 40.27
CA LYS A 368 -1.97 -8.19 39.70
C LYS A 368 -2.13 -6.73 40.12
N LYS A 369 -2.63 -5.91 39.20
CA LYS A 369 -3.05 -4.54 39.49
C LYS A 369 -4.29 -4.57 40.40
N ILE A 370 -4.24 -3.80 41.48
CA ILE A 370 -5.38 -3.55 42.37
C ILE A 370 -5.61 -2.04 42.49
N VAL A 371 -6.87 -1.63 42.61
CA VAL A 371 -7.26 -0.23 42.79
C VAL A 371 -7.88 -0.06 44.17
N ILE A 372 -7.31 0.83 44.97
CA ILE A 372 -7.87 1.25 46.27
C ILE A 372 -8.67 2.53 46.03
N ARG A 373 -9.97 2.49 46.34
CA ARG A 373 -10.95 3.55 46.02
C ARG A 373 -11.24 4.49 47.17
#